data_AF-A0A7Z9S2S2-F1
#
_entry.id   AF-A0A7Z9S2S2-F1
#
_cell.length_a   1.000
_cell.length_b   1.000
_cell.length_c   1.000
_cell.angle_alpha   90.00
_cell.angle_beta   90.00
_cell.angle_gamma   90.00
#
_symmetry.space_group_name_H-M   'P 1'
#
loop_
_entity.id
_entity.type
_entity.pdbx_description
1 polymer ?
#
loop_
_entity_poly.entity_id
_entity_poly.type
_entity_poly.pdbx_seq_one_letter_code
_entity_poly.pdbx_strand_id
1 'polypeptide(L)' 'MIRAGLDPETQETDVATDPNTYDDAIEENQAAHRAAGHWGVPLMVFENEPFYGQDRIDLMVWRMRQKGI' A
#
# COMPACT_ATOMS: atom_id res chain seq x y z
N MET A 1 -18.00 2.43 -0.80
CA MET A 1 -18.41 1.91 0.52
C MET A 1 -19.33 0.71 0.42
N ILE A 2 -20.62 0.90 0.09
CA ILE A 2 -21.63 -0.19 0.08
C ILE A 2 -21.29 -1.32 -0.90
N ARG A 3 -20.76 -1.01 -2.09
CA ARG A 3 -20.33 -2.03 -3.08
C ARG A 3 -19.21 -2.94 -2.54
N ALA A 4 -18.41 -2.46 -1.61
CA ALA A 4 -17.34 -3.21 -0.95
C ALA A 4 -17.82 -3.88 0.36
N GLY A 5 -19.12 -3.77 0.70
CA GLY A 5 -19.68 -4.29 1.95
C GLY A 5 -19.35 -3.46 3.19
N LEU A 6 -18.84 -2.24 3.02
CA LEU A 6 -18.49 -1.34 4.12
C LEU A 6 -19.62 -0.34 4.39
N ASP A 7 -19.89 -0.10 5.67
CA ASP A 7 -20.82 0.91 6.14
C ASP A 7 -20.22 2.33 5.99
N PRO A 8 -20.87 3.27 5.27
CA PRO A 8 -20.37 4.63 5.12
C PRO A 8 -20.35 5.42 6.44
N GLU A 9 -21.38 5.28 7.28
CA GLU A 9 -21.50 6.08 8.51
C GLU A 9 -20.42 5.72 9.53
N THR A 10 -20.12 4.42 9.66
CA THR A 10 -18.99 3.95 10.47
C THR A 10 -17.67 4.55 10.00
N GLN A 11 -17.38 4.54 8.69
CA GLN A 11 -16.12 5.09 8.17
C GLN A 11 -15.99 6.59 8.37
N GLU A 12 -17.07 7.36 8.17
CA GLU A 12 -17.06 8.80 8.44
C GLU A 12 -16.80 9.07 9.93
N THR A 13 -17.43 8.28 10.80
CA THR A 13 -17.24 8.40 12.26
C THR A 13 -15.81 8.07 12.67
N ASP A 14 -15.24 6.99 12.13
CA ASP A 14 -13.88 6.56 12.45
C ASP A 14 -12.86 7.63 12.06
N VAL A 15 -12.96 8.17 10.83
CA VAL A 15 -12.07 9.24 10.35
C VAL A 15 -12.25 10.53 11.15
N ALA A 16 -13.49 10.88 11.52
CA ALA A 16 -13.74 12.09 12.30
C ALA A 16 -13.25 11.98 13.76
N THR A 17 -13.27 10.78 14.33
CA THR A 17 -12.87 10.52 15.72
C THR A 17 -11.35 10.47 15.87
N ASP A 18 -10.65 9.95 14.87
CA ASP A 18 -9.19 9.83 14.87
C ASP A 18 -8.59 10.11 13.48
N PRO A 19 -8.55 11.38 13.06
CA PRO A 19 -8.03 11.73 11.73
C PRO A 19 -6.53 11.43 11.60
N ASN A 20 -5.77 11.58 12.69
CA ASN A 20 -4.32 11.42 12.68
C ASN A 20 -3.90 9.99 12.37
N THR A 21 -4.62 8.98 12.89
CA THR A 21 -4.30 7.57 12.58
C THR A 21 -4.27 7.28 11.08
N TYR A 22 -5.19 7.87 10.31
CA TYR A 22 -5.25 7.66 8.86
C TYR A 22 -4.26 8.54 8.09
N ASP A 23 -4.11 9.80 8.50
CA ASP A 23 -3.15 10.72 7.89
C ASP A 23 -1.71 10.22 8.09
N ASP A 24 -1.35 9.80 9.30
CA ASP A 24 -0.04 9.24 9.63
C ASP A 24 0.25 7.98 8.80
N ALA A 25 -0.73 7.09 8.65
CA ALA A 25 -0.59 5.87 7.83
C ALA A 25 -0.38 6.20 6.34
N ILE A 26 -1.05 7.24 5.83
CA ILE A 26 -0.85 7.73 4.45
C ILE A 26 0.55 8.32 4.30
N GLU A 27 1.00 9.15 5.26
CA GLU A 27 2.33 9.75 5.24
C GLU A 27 3.45 8.72 5.33
N GLU A 28 3.32 7.71 6.21
CA GLU A 28 4.24 6.59 6.32
C GLU A 28 4.35 5.83 4.99
N ASN A 29 3.21 5.52 4.36
CA ASN A 29 3.20 4.86 3.06
C ASN A 29 3.91 5.70 1.99
N GLN A 30 3.64 7.02 1.95
CA GLN A 30 4.31 7.93 1.02
C GLN A 30 5.82 8.01 1.27
N ALA A 31 6.26 8.02 2.53
CA ALA A 31 7.68 8.00 2.88
C ALA A 31 8.36 6.70 2.44
N ALA A 32 7.72 5.55 2.68
CA ALA A 32 8.20 4.24 2.23
C ALA A 32 8.30 4.15 0.69
N HIS A 33 7.31 4.69 -0.02
CA HIS A 33 7.35 4.77 -1.48
C HIS A 33 8.53 5.62 -1.97
N ARG A 34 8.75 6.81 -1.38
CA ARG A 34 9.91 7.66 -1.72
C ARG A 34 11.24 6.95 -1.41
N ALA A 35 11.33 6.25 -0.29
CA ALA A 35 12.52 5.51 0.11
C ALA A 35 12.85 4.33 -0.83
N ALA A 36 11.84 3.76 -1.50
CA ALA A 36 12.03 2.73 -2.51
C ALA A 36 12.69 3.23 -3.81
N GLY A 37 12.91 4.55 -3.95
CA GLY A 37 13.64 5.14 -5.07
C GLY A 37 12.86 5.16 -6.39
N HIS A 38 11.54 5.02 -6.32
CA HIS A 38 10.63 5.07 -7.47
C HIS A 38 9.42 5.98 -7.15
N TRP A 39 8.86 6.65 -8.17
CA TRP A 39 7.78 7.65 -7.99
C TRP A 39 6.51 7.37 -8.81
N GLY A 40 6.50 6.32 -9.62
CA GLY A 40 5.34 5.89 -10.38
C GLY A 40 4.51 4.83 -9.66
N VAL A 41 3.21 4.80 -9.94
CA VAL A 41 2.27 3.78 -9.47
C VAL A 41 1.79 2.89 -10.64
N PRO A 42 1.48 1.60 -10.41
CA PRO A 42 1.61 0.88 -9.14
C PRO A 42 3.07 0.52 -8.84
N LEU A 43 3.49 0.68 -7.58
CA LEU A 43 4.76 0.20 -7.06
C LEU A 43 4.49 -0.83 -5.97
N MET A 44 5.18 -1.96 -6.06
CA MET A 44 5.26 -2.95 -4.99
C MET A 44 6.71 -2.99 -4.51
N VAL A 45 6.92 -3.24 -3.23
CA VAL A 45 8.26 -3.32 -2.63
C VAL A 45 8.34 -4.57 -1.78
N PHE A 46 9.38 -5.38 -1.97
CA PHE A 46 9.62 -6.58 -1.18
C PHE A 46 11.07 -6.60 -0.70
N GLU A 47 11.30 -6.62 0.62
CA GLU A 47 12.64 -6.52 1.22
C GLU A 47 13.49 -5.34 0.70
N ASN A 48 12.87 -4.16 0.52
CA ASN A 48 13.47 -2.97 -0.10
C ASN A 48 13.78 -3.09 -1.60
N GLU A 49 13.35 -4.16 -2.28
CA GLU A 49 13.45 -4.34 -3.72
C GLU A 49 12.18 -3.80 -4.41
N PRO A 50 12.27 -2.76 -5.27
CA PRO A 50 11.12 -2.18 -5.95
C PRO A 50 10.71 -2.95 -7.21
N PHE A 51 9.40 -3.14 -7.40
CA PHE A 51 8.75 -3.74 -8.57
C PHE A 51 7.71 -2.76 -9.10
N TYR A 52 8.08 -1.99 -10.13
CA TYR A 52 7.21 -0.98 -10.72
C TYR A 52 6.43 -1.54 -11.92
N GLY A 53 5.11 -1.30 -11.93
CA GLY A 53 4.22 -1.72 -13.00
C GLY A 53 3.46 -3.00 -12.66
N GLN A 54 2.21 -3.08 -13.12
CA GLN A 54 1.38 -4.26 -12.90
C GLN A 54 1.95 -5.51 -13.59
N ASP A 55 2.70 -5.32 -14.67
CA ASP A 55 3.42 -6.36 -15.42
C ASP A 55 4.57 -7.01 -14.61
N ARG A 56 4.92 -6.45 -13.46
CA ARG A 56 5.99 -6.97 -12.58
C ARG A 56 5.49 -7.81 -11.41
N ILE A 57 4.19 -8.03 -11.28
CA ILE A 57 3.62 -8.89 -10.21
C ILE A 57 4.22 -10.30 -10.27
N ASP A 58 4.24 -10.92 -11.45
CA ASP A 58 4.77 -12.29 -11.60
C ASP A 58 6.26 -12.37 -11.24
N LEU A 59 7.02 -11.31 -11.55
CA LEU A 59 8.43 -11.21 -11.21
C LEU A 59 8.64 -11.07 -9.69
N MET A 60 7.83 -10.24 -9.03
CA MET A 60 7.84 -10.11 -7.57
C MET A 60 7.50 -11.45 -6.90
N VAL A 61 6.46 -12.16 -7.37
CA VAL A 61 6.09 -13.47 -6.85
C VAL A 61 7.22 -14.48 -7.04
N TRP A 62 7.86 -14.49 -8.21
CA TRP A 62 9.05 -15.32 -8.43
C TRP A 62 10.15 -15.01 -7.42
N ARG A 63 10.39 -13.73 -7.13
CA ARG A 63 11.38 -13.29 -6.14
C ARG A 63 11.04 -13.75 -4.71
N MET A 64 9.79 -13.59 -4.31
CA MET A 64 9.28 -14.02 -3.01
C MET A 64 9.46 -15.52 -2.78
N ARG A 65 9.21 -16.34 -3.83
CA ARG A 65 9.43 -17.79 -3.78
C ARG A 65 10.88 -18.18 -3.54
N GLN A 66 11.84 -17.40 -4.03
CA GLN A 66 13.26 -17.61 -3.73
C GLN A 66 13.59 -17.36 -2.24
N LYS A 67 12.77 -16.58 -1.54
CA LYS A 67 12.88 -16.28 -0.11
C LYS A 67 12.03 -17.19 0.78
N GLY A 68 11.31 -18.15 0.19
CA GLY A 68 10.50 -19.13 0.93
C GLY A 68 9.07 -18.70 1.22
N ILE A 69 8.57 -17.66 0.54
CA ILE A 69 7.16 -17.24 0.56
C ILE A 69 6.41 -17.81 -0.66
#